data_AF-A0A0B8ZH42-F1
#
_entry.id   AF-A0A0B8ZH42-F1
#
_cell.length_a   1.000
_cell.length_b   1.000
_cell.length_c   1.000
_cell.angle_alpha   90.00
_cell.angle_beta   90.00
_cell.angle_gamma   90.00
#
_symmetry.space_group_name_H-M   'P 1'
#
loop_
_entity.id
_entity.type
_entity.pdbx_description
1 polymer ?
#
loop_
_entity_poly.entity_id
_entity_poly.type
_entity_poly.pdbx_seq_one_letter_code
_entity_poly.pdbx_strand_id
1 'polypeptide(L)'
;MGMMQVMPGTARHLELWNPWDALANMRAGARYLRQQLDRFERVDLALAAYNAGPERRSLTLGYIPAIPETRNYVRTITTNWLRLTQLNRPDSSSLARATAASTAVWASGYREVSLVTYDGTNSANPI
;
A
#
# COMPACT_ATOMS: atom_id res chain seq x y z
N MET A 1 -3.50 9.84 -7.86
CA MET A 1 -2.44 10.09 -8.86
C MET A 1 -1.10 9.64 -8.28
N GLY A 2 -0.19 9.13 -9.11
CA GLY A 2 1.05 8.48 -8.66
C GLY A 2 0.85 7.09 -8.02
N MET A 3 1.96 6.38 -7.75
CA MET A 3 2.00 4.94 -7.40
C MET A 3 1.16 4.56 -6.18
N MET A 4 1.14 5.38 -5.13
CA MET A 4 0.35 5.17 -3.90
C MET A 4 -1.11 5.65 -4.00
N GLN A 5 -1.54 6.11 -5.18
CA GLN A 5 -2.90 6.61 -5.49
C GLN A 5 -3.48 7.65 -4.51
N VAL A 6 -2.62 8.45 -3.85
CA VAL A 6 -3.02 9.47 -2.88
C VAL A 6 -4.08 10.42 -3.48
N MET A 7 -5.17 10.66 -2.73
CA MET A 7 -6.25 11.59 -3.12
C MET A 7 -5.80 13.05 -2.99
N PRO A 8 -6.31 13.99 -3.81
CA PRO A 8 -5.85 15.40 -3.82
C PRO A 8 -6.00 16.13 -2.47
N GLY A 9 -7.05 15.83 -1.70
CA GLY A 9 -7.21 16.36 -0.34
C GLY A 9 -6.09 15.90 0.59
N THR A 10 -5.80 14.60 0.57
CA THR A 10 -4.72 13.96 1.34
C THR A 10 -3.34 14.44 0.91
N ALA A 11 -3.09 14.64 -0.39
CA ALA A 11 -1.81 15.11 -0.91
C ALA A 11 -1.40 16.47 -0.30
N ARG A 12 -2.36 17.38 -0.09
CA ARG A 12 -2.12 18.67 0.59
C ARG A 12 -1.76 18.50 2.07
N HIS A 13 -2.43 17.61 2.80
CA HIS A 13 -2.10 17.31 4.20
C HIS A 13 -0.76 16.57 4.38
N LEU A 14 -0.21 15.98 3.31
CA LEU A 14 1.06 15.26 3.32
C LEU A 14 2.22 16.06 2.72
N GLU A 15 1.99 17.32 2.35
CA GLU A 15 2.95 18.20 1.65
C GLU A 15 3.51 17.58 0.35
N LEU A 16 2.67 16.81 -0.36
CA LEU A 16 3.02 16.16 -1.61
C LEU A 16 2.81 17.11 -2.79
N TRP A 17 3.76 18.04 -2.97
CA TRP A 17 3.74 19.06 -4.02
C TRP A 17 3.81 18.49 -5.44
N ASN A 18 4.62 17.44 -5.65
CA ASN A 18 4.71 16.71 -6.91
C ASN A 18 4.29 15.24 -6.72
N PRO A 19 3.04 14.86 -7.05
CA PRO A 19 2.59 13.47 -6.93
C PRO A 19 3.20 12.52 -7.98
N TRP A 20 3.95 13.05 -8.96
CA TRP A 20 4.63 12.27 -10.01
C TRP A 20 6.08 11.91 -9.65
N ASP A 21 6.67 12.56 -8.64
CA ASP A 21 7.91 12.08 -8.02
C ASP A 21 7.59 10.77 -7.29
N ALA A 22 8.13 9.66 -7.81
CA ALA A 22 7.87 8.33 -7.27
C ALA A 22 8.33 8.18 -5.81
N LEU A 23 9.47 8.76 -5.43
CA LEU A 23 10.01 8.65 -4.08
C LEU A 23 9.23 9.52 -3.09
N ALA A 24 8.86 10.74 -3.48
CA ALA A 24 8.00 11.59 -2.68
C ALA A 24 6.60 10.97 -2.50
N ASN A 25 6.02 10.42 -3.57
CA ASN A 25 4.72 9.75 -3.56
C ASN A 25 4.72 8.50 -2.66
N MET A 26 5.76 7.66 -2.76
CA MET A 26 5.94 6.50 -1.86
C MET A 26 6.08 6.91 -0.39
N ARG A 27 6.92 7.91 -0.08
CA ARG A 27 7.11 8.40 1.29
C ARG A 27 5.82 9.00 1.86
N ALA A 28 5.08 9.77 1.07
CA ALA A 28 3.80 10.34 1.48
C ALA A 28 2.74 9.25 1.74
N GLY A 29 2.59 8.28 0.84
CA GLY A 29 1.68 7.15 1.01
C GLY A 29 2.01 6.30 2.24
N ALA A 30 3.30 6.01 2.48
CA ALA A 30 3.75 5.27 3.66
C ALA A 30 3.42 6.01 4.97
N ARG A 31 3.65 7.34 5.05
CA ARG A 31 3.26 8.15 6.21
C ARG A 31 1.76 8.10 6.46
N TYR A 32 0.95 8.23 5.40
CA TYR A 32 -0.51 8.24 5.52
C TYR A 32 -1.08 6.88 5.94
N LEU A 33 -0.53 5.77 5.40
CA LEU A 33 -0.86 4.43 5.85
C LEU A 33 -0.49 4.21 7.32
N ARG A 34 0.70 4.68 7.74
CA ARG A 34 1.13 4.62 9.15
C ARG A 34 0.14 5.33 10.08
N GLN A 35 -0.29 6.55 9.73
CA GLN A 35 -1.32 7.28 10.48
C GLN A 35 -2.65 6.50 10.59
N GLN A 36 -3.04 5.73 9.57
CA GLN A 36 -4.27 4.92 9.65
C GLN A 36 -4.07 3.66 10.51
N LEU A 37 -2.89 3.05 10.48
CA LEU A 37 -2.55 1.93 11.36
C LEU A 37 -2.55 2.37 12.83
N ASP A 38 -1.93 3.51 13.14
CA ASP A 38 -1.91 4.09 14.49
C ASP A 38 -3.31 4.52 14.97
N ARG A 39 -4.19 4.97 14.06
CA ARG A 39 -5.57 5.40 14.41
C ARG A 39 -6.54 4.23 14.64
N PHE A 40 -6.43 3.15 13.86
CA PHE A 40 -7.44 2.09 13.83
C PHE A 40 -6.99 0.76 14.44
N GLU A 41 -5.69 0.57 14.70
CA GLU A 41 -5.06 -0.63 15.29
C GLU A 41 -5.36 -1.96 14.56
N ARG A 42 -6.02 -1.88 13.41
CA ARG A 42 -6.53 -2.98 12.60
C ARG A 42 -6.19 -2.71 11.14
N VAL A 43 -5.42 -3.62 10.54
CA VAL A 43 -4.92 -3.49 9.17
C VAL A 43 -6.07 -3.34 8.15
N ASP A 44 -7.16 -4.09 8.32
CA ASP A 44 -8.32 -4.04 7.43
C ASP A 44 -9.06 -2.70 7.48
N LEU A 45 -9.20 -2.12 8.67
CA LEU A 45 -9.78 -0.78 8.86
C LEU A 45 -8.83 0.33 8.40
N ALA A 46 -7.52 0.19 8.63
CA ALA A 46 -6.51 1.14 8.17
C ALA A 46 -6.45 1.22 6.64
N LEU A 47 -6.53 0.07 5.94
CA LEU A 47 -6.63 0.03 4.48
C LEU A 47 -7.96 0.59 3.98
N ALA A 48 -9.07 0.32 4.67
CA ALA A 48 -10.37 0.91 4.33
C ALA A 48 -10.37 2.44 4.51
N ALA A 49 -9.73 2.95 5.57
CA ALA A 49 -9.55 4.38 5.84
C ALA A 49 -8.60 5.06 4.84
N TYR A 50 -7.56 4.36 4.37
CA TYR A 50 -6.67 4.84 3.34
C TYR A 50 -7.41 5.11 2.02
N ASN A 51 -8.23 4.15 1.56
CA ASN A 51 -9.02 4.27 0.33
C ASN A 51 -10.23 5.20 0.48
N ALA A 52 -11.06 5.01 1.51
CA ALA A 52 -12.33 5.71 1.64
C ALA A 52 -12.24 7.05 2.41
N GLY A 53 -11.10 7.34 3.05
CA GLY A 53 -10.96 8.44 4.01
C GLY A 53 -11.42 8.07 5.42
N PRO A 54 -10.72 8.53 6.47
CA PRO A 54 -10.85 7.99 7.82
C PRO A 54 -12.06 8.50 8.61
N GLU A 55 -12.67 9.62 8.20
CA GLU A 55 -13.80 10.25 8.93
C GLU A 55 -15.17 9.58 8.68
N ARG A 56 -15.21 8.45 7.96
CA ARG A 56 -16.45 7.72 7.66
C ARG A 56 -16.93 6.94 8.89
N ARG A 57 -18.12 7.28 9.41
CA ARG A 57 -18.75 6.69 10.61
C ARG A 57 -18.74 5.15 10.71
N SER A 58 -18.72 4.39 9.60
CA SER A 58 -18.57 2.93 9.71
C SER A 58 -17.22 2.52 10.32
N LEU A 59 -16.14 3.26 10.00
CA LEU A 59 -14.78 2.98 10.50
C LEU A 59 -14.69 3.23 12.01
N THR A 60 -15.31 4.30 12.52
CA THR A 60 -15.36 4.57 13.97
C THR A 60 -16.22 3.57 14.73
N LEU A 61 -17.12 2.87 14.04
CA LEU A 61 -17.88 1.73 14.55
C LEU A 61 -17.17 0.37 14.34
N GLY A 62 -15.95 0.35 13.79
CA GLY A 62 -15.16 -0.86 13.59
C GLY A 62 -15.48 -1.68 12.33
N TYR A 63 -16.21 -1.10 11.36
CA TYR A 63 -16.66 -1.75 10.13
C TYR A 63 -16.07 -1.14 8.85
N ILE A 64 -15.64 -2.02 7.94
CA ILE A 64 -15.30 -1.63 6.56
C ILE A 64 -16.55 -1.04 5.88
N PRO A 65 -16.47 0.16 5.25
CA PRO A 65 -17.59 0.77 4.55
C PRO A 65 -18.29 -0.17 3.58
N ALA A 66 -19.61 0.00 3.42
CA ALA A 66 -20.42 -0.74 2.43
C ALA A 66 -20.22 -0.22 0.99
N ILE A 67 -18.96 0.05 0.62
CA ILE A 67 -18.55 0.57 -0.68
C ILE A 67 -17.86 -0.58 -1.43
N PRO A 68 -18.36 -1.00 -2.61
CA PRO A 68 -17.79 -2.13 -3.35
C PRO A 68 -16.30 -1.96 -3.67
N GLU A 69 -15.89 -0.75 -4.05
CA GLU A 69 -14.49 -0.39 -4.31
C GLU A 69 -13.61 -0.61 -3.06
N THR A 70 -13.97 -0.02 -1.92
CA THR A 70 -13.21 -0.13 -0.66
C THR A 70 -13.08 -1.58 -0.19
N ARG A 71 -14.16 -2.36 -0.29
CA ARG A 71 -14.12 -3.80 0.04
C ARG A 71 -13.18 -4.56 -0.90
N ASN A 72 -13.20 -4.25 -2.19
CA ASN A 72 -12.29 -4.86 -3.16
C ASN A 72 -10.82 -4.42 -2.93
N TYR A 73 -10.59 -3.17 -2.57
CA TYR A 73 -9.27 -2.61 -2.25
C TYR A 73 -8.63 -3.36 -1.07
N VAL A 74 -9.33 -3.45 0.07
CA VAL A 74 -8.88 -4.18 1.26
C VAL A 74 -8.60 -5.65 0.92
N ARG A 75 -9.53 -6.33 0.22
CA ARG A 75 -9.37 -7.72 -0.20
C ARG A 75 -8.11 -7.91 -1.05
N THR A 76 -7.90 -7.06 -2.06
CA THR A 76 -6.79 -7.18 -3.02
C THR A 76 -5.44 -7.05 -2.31
N ILE A 77 -5.29 -6.06 -1.42
CA ILE A 77 -4.05 -5.83 -0.68
C ILE A 77 -3.77 -7.00 0.28
N THR A 78 -4.75 -7.41 1.08
CA THR A 78 -4.55 -8.52 2.03
C THR A 78 -4.25 -9.84 1.32
N THR A 79 -4.91 -10.15 0.19
CA THR A 79 -4.60 -11.33 -0.62
C THR A 79 -3.17 -11.28 -1.19
N ASN A 80 -2.73 -10.13 -1.70
CA ASN A 80 -1.37 -9.98 -2.23
C ASN A 80 -0.31 -10.04 -1.11
N TRP A 81 -0.58 -9.45 0.05
CA TRP A 81 0.31 -9.52 1.21
C TRP A 81 0.46 -10.94 1.75
N LEU A 82 -0.64 -11.70 1.85
CA LEU A 82 -0.60 -13.12 2.21
C LEU A 82 0.19 -13.95 1.19
N ARG A 83 0.05 -13.67 -0.12
CA ARG A 83 0.88 -14.32 -1.15
C ARG A 83 2.36 -14.01 -0.91
N LEU A 84 2.74 -12.74 -0.84
CA LEU A 84 4.13 -12.29 -0.69
C LEU A 84 4.80 -12.79 0.61
N THR A 85 4.08 -12.83 1.73
CA THR A 85 4.62 -13.33 3.00
C THR A 85 4.89 -14.84 2.97
N GLN A 86 4.05 -15.64 2.31
CA GLN A 86 4.31 -17.08 2.11
C GLN A 86 5.58 -17.37 1.30
N LEU A 87 6.04 -16.40 0.50
CA LEU A 87 7.20 -16.47 -0.38
C LEU A 87 8.47 -15.83 0.20
N ASN A 88 8.35 -15.20 1.38
CA ASN A 88 9.50 -14.68 2.11
C ASN A 88 10.11 -15.73 3.05
N ARG A 89 9.96 -17.02 2.70
CA ARG A 89 10.65 -18.13 3.37
C ARG A 89 12.14 -18.08 3.02
N PRO A 90 13.05 -18.38 3.96
CA PRO A 90 14.50 -18.19 3.76
C PRO A 90 15.08 -18.93 2.54
N ASP A 91 14.50 -20.08 2.17
CA ASP A 91 14.96 -20.89 1.02
C ASP A 91 14.46 -20.37 -0.36
N SER A 92 13.76 -19.23 -0.40
CA SER A 92 13.12 -18.72 -1.62
C SER A 92 14.09 -17.90 -2.48
N SER A 93 14.46 -18.44 -3.64
CA SER A 93 15.35 -17.77 -4.59
C SER A 93 14.85 -16.37 -5.00
N SER A 94 15.77 -15.49 -5.39
CA SER A 94 15.44 -14.13 -5.87
C SER A 94 14.45 -14.16 -7.05
N LEU A 95 14.61 -15.14 -7.95
CA LEU A 95 13.69 -15.39 -9.07
C LEU A 95 12.28 -15.78 -8.60
N ALA A 96 12.15 -16.67 -7.61
CA ALA A 96 10.85 -17.06 -7.07
C ALA A 96 10.11 -15.86 -6.45
N ARG A 97 10.83 -14.99 -5.74
CA ARG A 97 10.29 -13.74 -5.19
C ARG A 97 9.85 -12.76 -6.29
N ALA A 98 10.66 -12.58 -7.34
CA ALA A 98 10.33 -11.70 -8.47
C ALA A 98 9.11 -12.19 -9.28
N THR A 99 9.05 -13.47 -9.64
CA THR A 99 7.94 -14.08 -10.39
C THR A 99 6.60 -13.97 -9.65
N ALA A 100 6.63 -14.08 -8.33
CA ALA A 100 5.41 -13.99 -7.55
C ALA A 100 5.01 -12.55 -7.20
N ALA A 101 5.97 -11.63 -7.07
CA ALA A 101 5.70 -10.20 -7.04
C ALA A 101 5.03 -9.74 -8.35
N SER A 102 5.53 -10.17 -9.51
CA SER A 102 4.89 -9.86 -10.79
C SER A 102 3.49 -10.50 -10.88
N THR A 103 3.32 -11.76 -10.47
CA THR A 103 2.00 -12.42 -10.41
C THR A 103 1.00 -11.67 -9.51
N ALA A 104 1.45 -11.12 -8.37
CA ALA A 104 0.61 -10.31 -7.49
C ALA A 104 0.23 -8.97 -8.11
N VAL A 105 1.16 -8.31 -8.83
CA VAL A 105 0.91 -7.10 -9.62
C VAL A 105 -0.11 -7.38 -10.72
N TRP A 106 0.11 -8.41 -11.56
CA TRP A 106 -0.81 -8.81 -12.63
C TRP A 106 -2.22 -9.12 -12.11
N ALA A 107 -2.34 -9.85 -10.99
CA ALA A 107 -3.62 -10.18 -10.37
C ALA A 107 -4.36 -8.96 -9.78
N SER A 108 -3.66 -7.85 -9.53
CA SER A 108 -4.22 -6.63 -8.94
C SER A 108 -4.72 -5.58 -9.94
N GLY A 109 -4.57 -5.83 -11.25
CA GLY A 109 -5.04 -4.94 -12.31
C GLY A 109 -4.11 -3.76 -12.64
N TYR A 110 -3.05 -3.54 -11.86
CA TYR A 110 -2.00 -2.54 -12.12
C TYR A 110 -1.01 -3.07 -13.18
N ARG A 111 -1.38 -2.96 -14.46
CA ARG A 111 -0.71 -3.64 -15.59
C ARG A 111 0.67 -3.10 -16.00
N GLU A 112 1.15 -1.99 -15.43
CA GLU A 112 2.37 -1.28 -15.89
C GLU A 112 3.42 -1.02 -14.78
N VAL A 113 3.39 -1.75 -13.66
CA VAL A 113 4.48 -1.64 -12.67
C VAL A 113 5.67 -2.53 -13.09
N SER A 114 6.66 -1.93 -13.74
CA SER A 114 7.97 -2.57 -13.92
C SER A 114 8.65 -2.73 -12.56
N LEU A 115 8.90 -3.98 -12.17
CA LEU A 115 9.67 -4.30 -10.96
C LEU A 115 11.16 -4.05 -11.23
N VAL A 116 11.58 -2.80 -11.04
CA VAL A 116 13.02 -2.48 -10.96
C VAL A 116 13.61 -3.28 -9.80
N THR A 117 14.67 -4.05 -10.10
CA THR A 117 15.37 -4.87 -9.11
C THR A 117 16.00 -3.99 -8.04
N TYR A 118 15.37 -3.95 -6.87
CA TYR A 118 15.92 -3.30 -5.68
C TYR A 118 16.95 -4.24 -5.04
N ASP A 119 18.25 -3.92 -5.15
CA ASP A 119 19.35 -4.76 -4.66
C ASP A 119 19.60 -4.65 -3.14
N GLY A 120 18.96 -3.70 -2.46
CA GLY A 120 19.02 -3.55 -1.00
C GLY A 120 20.34 -3.03 -0.45
N THR A 121 21.27 -2.56 -1.29
CA THR A 121 22.64 -2.23 -0.87
C THR A 121 22.82 -0.86 -0.20
N ASN A 122 21.75 -0.07 0.01
CA ASN A 122 21.90 1.28 0.57
C ASN A 122 22.01 1.28 2.11
N SER A 123 23.24 1.04 2.57
CA SER A 123 23.69 1.16 3.97
C SER A 123 23.77 2.62 4.44
N ALA A 124 22.63 3.30 4.50
CA ALA A 124 22.53 4.69 4.98
C ALA A 124 21.17 4.96 5.64
N ASN A 125 21.03 4.57 6.91
CA ASN A 125 19.96 5.05 7.78
C ASN A 125 20.60 5.89 8.91
N PRO A 126 20.78 7.22 8.73
CA PRO A 126 21.16 8.09 9.83
C PRO A 126 20.01 8.13 10.84
N ILE A 127 20.38 8.10 12.12
CA ILE A 127 19.49 8.13 13.30
C ILE A 127 18.95 9.56 13.50
#